data_AF-A0A3P3QBG2-F1
#
_entry.id   AF-A0A3P3QBG2-F1
#
_cell.length_a   1.000
_cell.length_b   1.000
_cell.length_c   1.000
_cell.angle_alpha   90.00
_cell.angle_beta   90.00
_cell.angle_gamma   90.00
#
_symmetry.space_group_name_H-M   'P 1'
#
loop_
_entity.id
_entity.type
_entity.pdbx_description
1 polymer ?
#
loop_
_entity_poly.entity_id
_entity_poly.type
_entity_poly.pdbx_seq_one_letter_code
_entity_poly.pdbx_strand_id
1 'polypeptide(L)'
;MTDSALELRAGLYQTRIDDIHSAQSKVSVVFCDELGEFKPVVAVNAINLPNYKVGWFKLVNQQTAFVMLIGDIDKVTVVSTKNATALISGDINRDNAGAGLQAQAFR
;
A
#
# COMPACT_ATOMS: atom_id res chain seq x y z
N MET A 1 13.15 18.25 -10.62
CA MET A 1 13.32 17.28 -9.52
C MET A 1 12.11 16.39 -9.54
N THR A 2 12.23 15.18 -10.07
CA THR A 2 11.11 14.23 -10.18
C THR A 2 10.84 13.65 -8.80
N ASP A 3 9.70 14.08 -8.23
CA ASP A 3 9.20 13.61 -6.95
C ASP A 3 9.00 12.09 -7.02
N SER A 4 9.96 11.34 -6.47
CA SER A 4 10.01 9.87 -6.54
C SER A 4 9.50 9.26 -5.24
N ALA A 5 8.48 9.89 -4.65
CA ALA A 5 7.91 9.51 -3.38
C ALA A 5 6.41 9.24 -3.52
N LEU A 6 5.95 8.20 -2.83
CA LEU A 6 4.54 7.86 -2.69
C LEU A 6 4.08 8.27 -1.29
N GLU A 7 3.28 9.33 -1.23
CA GLU A 7 2.57 9.69 0.01
C GLU A 7 1.28 8.89 0.13
N LEU A 8 1.12 8.21 1.26
CA LEU A 8 -0.06 7.43 1.60
C LEU A 8 -0.72 8.06 2.81
N ARG A 9 -2.00 8.41 2.71
CA ARG A 9 -2.80 8.96 3.82
C ARG A 9 -4.16 8.28 3.90
N ALA A 10 -4.52 7.80 5.09
CA ALA A 10 -5.85 7.29 5.40
C ALA A 10 -6.20 7.59 6.87
N GLY A 11 -7.14 8.53 7.07
CA GLY A 11 -7.54 8.99 8.39
C GLY A 11 -6.35 9.55 9.19
N LEU A 12 -6.06 8.95 10.34
CA LEU A 12 -4.95 9.33 11.22
C LEU A 12 -3.59 8.71 10.81
N TYR A 13 -3.58 7.82 9.82
CA TYR A 13 -2.36 7.16 9.37
C TYR A 13 -1.80 7.83 8.13
N GLN A 14 -0.52 8.17 8.18
CA GLN A 14 0.22 8.69 7.05
C GLN A 14 1.58 7.99 6.97
N THR A 15 2.04 7.70 5.76
CA THR A 15 3.42 7.34 5.49
C THR A 15 3.90 7.94 4.17
N ARG A 16 5.22 8.03 4.01
CA ARG A 16 5.88 8.41 2.78
C ARG A 16 6.84 7.28 2.41
N ILE A 17 6.71 6.77 1.19
CA ILE A 17 7.65 5.80 0.63
C ILE A 17 8.46 6.51 -0.43
N ASP A 18 9.73 6.74 -0.12
CA ASP A 18 10.67 7.32 -1.07
C ASP A 18 11.23 6.25 -2.03
N ASP A 19 11.88 6.72 -3.08
CA ASP A 19 12.62 5.92 -4.06
C ASP A 19 11.77 4.93 -4.89
N ILE A 20 10.48 5.17 -5.11
CA ILE A 20 9.60 4.23 -5.84
C ILE A 20 10.02 3.96 -7.29
N HIS A 21 10.81 4.86 -7.90
CA HIS A 21 11.35 4.73 -9.27
C HIS A 21 12.81 4.23 -9.30
N SER A 22 13.39 3.90 -8.14
CA SER A 22 14.71 3.28 -8.08
C SER A 22 14.69 1.90 -8.75
N ALA A 23 15.80 1.49 -9.37
CA ALA A 23 15.95 0.15 -9.94
C ALA A 23 15.79 -0.98 -8.90
N GLN A 24 15.89 -0.65 -7.60
CA GLN A 24 15.70 -1.59 -6.49
C GLN A 24 14.25 -1.64 -6.00
N SER A 25 13.37 -0.79 -6.52
CA SER A 25 11.97 -0.74 -6.14
C SER A 25 11.14 -1.65 -7.04
N LYS A 26 10.29 -2.46 -6.40
CA LYS A 26 9.38 -3.38 -7.06
C LYS A 26 7.95 -2.92 -6.78
N VAL A 27 7.25 -2.54 -7.85
CA VAL A 27 5.81 -2.28 -7.81
C VAL A 27 5.13 -3.41 -8.58
N SER A 28 4.23 -4.13 -7.92
CA SER A 28 3.47 -5.22 -8.53
C SER A 28 2.01 -5.16 -8.12
N VAL A 29 1.12 -5.47 -9.05
CA VAL A 29 -0.32 -5.59 -8.79
C VAL A 29 -0.66 -7.06 -8.73
N VAL A 30 -1.30 -7.49 -7.65
CA VAL A 30 -1.69 -8.88 -7.40
C VAL A 30 -3.16 -8.93 -6.97
N PHE A 31 -3.81 -10.08 -7.13
CA PHE A 31 -5.12 -10.28 -6.53
C PHE A 31 -5.00 -10.36 -5.01
N CYS A 32 -6.03 -9.90 -4.30
CA CYS A 32 -6.01 -9.79 -2.83
C CYS A 32 -5.85 -11.16 -2.14
N ASP A 33 -6.44 -12.21 -2.71
CA ASP A 33 -6.31 -13.60 -2.24
C ASP A 33 -4.94 -14.22 -2.58
N GLU A 34 -4.24 -13.69 -3.58
CA GLU A 34 -2.90 -14.11 -4.03
C GLU A 34 -1.74 -13.37 -3.34
N LEU A 35 -2.01 -12.57 -2.31
CA LEU A 35 -0.98 -11.78 -1.61
C LEU A 35 0.20 -12.61 -1.04
N GLY A 36 -0.02 -13.91 -0.80
CA GLY A 36 1.04 -14.85 -0.39
C GLY A 36 1.85 -14.34 0.80
N GLU A 37 3.15 -14.16 0.59
CA GLU A 37 4.10 -13.71 1.62
C GLU A 37 3.84 -12.27 2.13
N PHE A 38 3.14 -11.46 1.33
CA PHE A 38 2.79 -10.07 1.65
C PHE A 38 1.44 -9.96 2.39
N LYS A 39 0.81 -11.07 2.73
CA LYS A 39 -0.46 -11.04 3.47
C LYS A 39 -0.25 -10.41 4.86
N PRO A 40 -1.02 -9.37 5.24
CA PRO A 40 -0.91 -8.78 6.56
C PRO A 40 -1.56 -9.68 7.63
N VAL A 41 -0.77 -10.05 8.64
CA VAL A 41 -1.17 -11.04 9.66
C VAL A 41 -1.31 -10.45 11.07
N VAL A 42 -0.42 -9.53 11.46
CA VAL A 42 -0.42 -8.95 12.81
C VAL A 42 -0.50 -7.43 12.73
N ALA A 43 -1.49 -6.82 13.37
CA ALA A 43 -1.56 -5.36 13.52
C ALA A 43 -0.53 -4.90 14.57
N VAL A 44 0.39 -4.02 14.18
CA VAL A 44 1.41 -3.45 15.08
C VAL A 44 0.97 -2.08 15.58
N ASN A 45 0.56 -1.21 14.65
CA ASN A 45 -0.05 0.09 14.93
C ASN A 45 -1.04 0.38 13.81
N ALA A 46 -2.19 -0.28 13.87
CA ALA A 46 -3.16 -0.30 12.79
C ALA A 46 -4.59 -0.53 13.28
N ILE A 47 -5.53 -0.08 12.45
CA ILE A 47 -6.93 -0.49 12.52
C ILE A 47 -7.09 -1.76 11.66
N ASN A 48 -7.68 -2.80 12.24
CA ASN A 48 -7.97 -4.06 11.55
C ASN A 48 -9.44 -4.43 11.75
N LEU A 49 -10.26 -4.12 10.75
CA LEU A 49 -11.69 -4.39 10.68
C LEU A 49 -11.98 -5.20 9.40
N PRO A 50 -13.15 -5.87 9.33
CA PRO A 50 -13.61 -6.49 8.08
C PRO A 50 -13.61 -5.46 6.96
N ASN A 51 -12.96 -5.78 5.83
CA ASN A 51 -12.84 -4.90 4.66
C ASN A 51 -12.19 -3.54 4.93
N TYR A 52 -11.50 -3.37 6.05
CA TYR A 52 -10.81 -2.12 6.39
C TYR A 52 -9.57 -2.39 7.25
N LYS A 53 -8.39 -2.34 6.62
CA LYS A 53 -7.09 -2.49 7.27
C LYS A 53 -6.20 -1.30 6.92
N VAL A 54 -5.89 -0.49 7.92
CA VAL A 54 -5.10 0.73 7.73
C VAL A 54 -4.06 0.87 8.84
N GLY A 55 -2.80 1.09 8.48
CA GLY A 55 -1.70 1.32 9.40
C GLY A 55 -0.57 0.31 9.24
N TRP A 56 0.23 0.11 10.30
CA TRP A 56 1.38 -0.77 10.27
C TRP A 56 1.04 -2.21 10.66
N PHE A 57 1.39 -3.15 9.78
CA PHE A 57 1.21 -4.57 9.99
C PHE A 57 2.52 -5.33 9.81
N LYS A 58 2.63 -6.46 10.49
CA LYS A 58 3.59 -7.51 10.15
C LYS A 58 2.99 -8.44 9.10
N LEU A 59 3.76 -8.75 8.07
CA LEU A 59 3.38 -9.65 6.98
C LEU A 59 3.81 -11.09 7.27
N VAL A 60 3.37 -12.04 6.44
CA VAL A 60 3.75 -13.47 6.54
C VAL A 60 5.27 -13.66 6.47
N ASN A 61 5.95 -12.91 5.60
CA ASN A 61 7.42 -12.91 5.50
C ASN A 61 8.14 -12.20 6.66
N GLN A 62 7.42 -11.84 7.74
CA GLN A 62 7.90 -11.15 8.93
C GLN A 62 8.35 -9.70 8.72
N GLN A 63 8.25 -9.15 7.51
CA GLN A 63 8.51 -7.74 7.27
C GLN A 63 7.36 -6.88 7.79
N THR A 64 7.68 -5.65 8.16
CA THR A 64 6.69 -4.63 8.53
C THR A 64 6.33 -3.83 7.30
N ALA A 65 5.04 -3.66 7.03
CA ALA A 65 4.55 -2.88 5.91
C ALA A 65 3.42 -1.93 6.34
N PHE A 66 3.32 -0.83 5.60
CA PHE A 66 2.18 0.06 5.70
C PHE A 66 1.05 -0.47 4.83
N VAL A 67 -0.10 -0.74 5.43
CA VAL A 67 -1.24 -1.33 4.77
C VAL A 67 -2.34 -0.30 4.66
N MET A 68 -2.91 -0.15 3.47
CA MET A 68 -4.10 0.64 3.19
C MET A 68 -5.04 -0.19 2.30
N LEU A 69 -5.71 -1.15 2.94
CA LEU A 69 -6.69 -2.04 2.33
C LEU A 69 -8.08 -1.62 2.77
N ILE A 70 -8.81 -0.89 1.93
CA ILE A 70 -10.09 -0.25 2.24
C ILE A 70 -11.15 -0.69 1.23
N GLY A 71 -12.29 -1.18 1.72
CA GLY A 71 -13.43 -1.58 0.91
C GLY A 71 -13.39 -3.03 0.45
N ASP A 72 -14.13 -3.32 -0.60
CA ASP A 72 -14.11 -4.63 -1.28
C ASP A 72 -12.98 -4.62 -2.32
N ILE A 73 -11.97 -5.46 -2.09
CA ILE A 73 -10.66 -5.34 -2.76
C ILE A 73 -10.40 -6.58 -3.57
N ASP A 74 -10.49 -6.44 -4.88
CA ASP A 74 -10.08 -7.48 -5.84
C ASP A 74 -8.56 -7.47 -6.05
N LYS A 75 -7.98 -6.26 -6.21
CA LYS A 75 -6.56 -6.07 -6.51
C LYS A 75 -5.83 -5.26 -5.46
N VAL A 76 -4.57 -5.59 -5.24
CA VAL A 76 -3.67 -4.90 -4.33
C VAL A 76 -2.39 -4.54 -5.06
N THR A 77 -2.01 -3.27 -4.98
CA THR A 77 -0.69 -2.81 -5.37
C THR A 77 0.28 -3.02 -4.20
N VAL A 78 1.29 -3.84 -4.42
CA VAL A 78 2.44 -4.00 -3.54
C VAL A 78 3.55 -3.07 -4.01
N VAL A 79 3.99 -2.17 -3.14
CA VAL A 79 5.15 -1.30 -3.37
C VAL A 79 6.22 -1.73 -2.40
N SER A 80 7.34 -2.26 -2.88
CA SER A 80 8.49 -2.63 -2.04
C SER A 80 9.72 -1.90 -2.52
N THR A 81 10.31 -1.10 -1.63
CA THR A 81 11.59 -0.43 -1.86
C THR A 81 12.63 -1.03 -0.91
N LYS A 82 13.88 -0.57 -0.99
CA LYS A 82 14.92 -0.96 -0.03
C LYS A 82 14.55 -0.60 1.43
N ASN A 83 13.77 0.45 1.61
CA ASN A 83 13.53 1.06 2.92
C ASN A 83 12.14 0.75 3.48
N ALA A 84 11.16 0.45 2.62
CA ALA A 84 9.78 0.28 3.06
C ALA A 84 8.96 -0.62 2.12
N THR A 85 7.92 -1.22 2.67
CA THR A 85 6.89 -1.94 1.91
C THR A 85 5.53 -1.32 2.21
N ALA A 86 4.71 -1.15 1.18
CA ALA A 86 3.29 -0.83 1.31
C ALA A 86 2.39 -1.74 0.47
N LEU A 87 1.16 -1.88 0.98
CA LEU A 87 0.06 -2.59 0.36
C LEU A 87 -1.10 -1.62 0.20
N ILE A 88 -1.53 -1.36 -1.03
CA ILE A 88 -2.54 -0.35 -1.35
C ILE A 88 -3.66 -1.00 -2.14
N SER A 89 -4.90 -0.68 -1.78
CA SER A 89 -6.07 -1.15 -2.53
C SER A 89 -6.02 -0.66 -3.98
N GLY A 90 -6.32 -1.55 -4.92
CA GLY A 90 -6.42 -1.21 -6.34
C GLY A 90 -5.14 -1.41 -7.15
N ASP A 91 -5.21 -0.97 -8.40
CA ASP A 91 -4.14 -1.03 -9.39
C ASP A 91 -3.64 0.38 -9.69
N ILE A 92 -2.51 0.75 -9.06
CA ILE A 92 -1.94 2.10 -9.21
C ILE A 92 -1.52 2.44 -10.65
N ASN A 93 -1.27 1.43 -11.49
CA ASN A 93 -0.90 1.65 -12.89
C ASN A 93 -2.14 1.98 -13.74
N ARG A 94 -3.30 1.43 -13.38
CA ARG A 94 -4.57 1.73 -14.04
C ARG A 94 -5.11 3.10 -13.67
N ASP A 95 -4.96 3.50 -12.40
CA ASP A 95 -5.47 4.80 -11.93
C ASP A 95 -4.63 5.98 -12.46
N ASN A 96 -3.32 5.80 -12.64
CA ASN A 96 -2.44 6.79 -13.29
C ASN A 96 -2.72 7.00 -14.79
N ALA A 97 -3.44 6.09 -15.45
CA ALA A 97 -3.85 6.27 -16.85
C ALA A 97 -5.10 7.14 -17.02
N GLY A 98 -5.77 7.53 -15.92
CA GLY A 98 -7.02 8.30 -15.95
C GLY A 98 -7.10 9.50 -15.00
N ALA A 99 -6.34 9.53 -13.91
CA ALA A 99 -6.35 10.67 -13.00
C ALA A 99 -5.03 10.73 -12.24
N GLY A 100 -4.38 11.90 -12.25
CA GLY A 100 -3.26 12.16 -11.35
C GLY A 100 -3.67 11.83 -9.92
N LEU A 101 -2.78 11.16 -9.19
CA LEU A 101 -2.89 10.83 -7.77
C LEU A 101 -3.40 12.01 -6.95
N GLN A 102 -4.73 12.13 -6.86
CA GLN A 102 -5.42 12.79 -5.77
C GLN A 102 -6.11 11.67 -5.01
N ALA A 103 -5.44 11.18 -3.97
CA ALA A 103 -6.12 10.51 -2.88
C ALA A 103 -7.03 11.55 -2.20
N GLN A 104 -8.21 11.80 -2.79
CA GLN A 104 -9.27 12.56 -2.17
C GLN A 104 -10.01 11.63 -1.20
N ALA A 105 -9.74 11.85 0.09
CA ALA A 105 -10.60 11.35 1.16
C ALA A 105 -11.93 12.12 1.10
N PHE A 106 -13.04 11.40 0.92
CA PHE A 106 -14.38 11.96 1.04
C PHE A 106 -14.62 12.40 2.50
N ARG A 107 -15.28 13.57 2.64
CA ARG A 107 -15.81 14.12 3.89
C ARG A 107 -17.07 13.40 4.34
#